data_AF-A0A133VBC9-F1
#
_entry.id   AF-A0A133VBC9-F1
#
_cell.length_a   1.000
_cell.length_b   1.000
_cell.length_c   1.000
_cell.angle_alpha   90.00
_cell.angle_beta   90.00
_cell.angle_gamma   90.00
#
_symmetry.space_group_name_H-M   'P 1'
#
loop_
_entity.id
_entity.type
_entity.pdbx_description
1 polymer ?
#
loop_
_entity_poly.entity_id
_entity_poly.type
_entity_poly.pdbx_seq_one_letter_code
_entity_poly.pdbx_strand_id
1 'polypeptide(L)'
;MKTTSFRLNEKELERIQELAERESKEKSEVMRRLIDSGWEYLMIKRYARGKISLGRLAKELDLSITETLDILSELGVKAQIRREDIQQGYETLKAEY
;
A
#
# COMPACT_ATOMS: atom_id res chain seq x y z
N MET A 1 -2.85 -20.88 11.32
CA MET A 1 -3.58 -19.97 10.41
C MET A 1 -5.07 -20.21 10.52
N LYS A 2 -5.92 -19.23 10.22
CA LYS A 2 -7.38 -19.40 10.15
C LYS A 2 -7.79 -19.63 8.70
N THR A 3 -8.80 -20.47 8.47
CA THR A 3 -9.35 -20.76 7.14
C THR A 3 -10.66 -20.02 6.95
N THR A 4 -10.80 -19.37 5.80
CA THR A 4 -12.04 -18.73 5.35
C THR A 4 -12.30 -19.15 3.90
N SER A 5 -13.57 -19.31 3.53
CA SER A 5 -13.99 -19.64 2.17
C SER A 5 -14.62 -18.41 1.50
N PHE A 6 -14.16 -18.10 0.29
CA PHE A 6 -14.75 -17.06 -0.57
C PHE A 6 -15.33 -17.69 -1.83
N ARG A 7 -16.45 -17.15 -2.33
CA ARG A 7 -16.98 -17.53 -3.64
C ARG A 7 -16.30 -16.67 -4.70
N LEU A 8 -15.66 -17.32 -5.66
CA LEU A 8 -15.03 -16.69 -6.82
C LEU A 8 -15.79 -17.13 -8.08
N ASN A 9 -15.83 -16.26 -9.07
CA ASN A 9 -16.31 -16.66 -10.40
C ASN A 9 -15.21 -17.45 -11.14
N GLU A 10 -15.60 -18.11 -12.22
CA GLU A 10 -14.72 -18.98 -13.01
C GLU A 10 -13.49 -18.23 -13.52
N LYS A 11 -13.68 -17.03 -14.06
CA LYS A 11 -12.61 -16.17 -14.58
C LYS A 11 -11.59 -15.74 -13.51
N GLU A 12 -12.04 -15.48 -12.29
CA GLU A 12 -11.16 -15.17 -11.15
C GLU A 12 -10.32 -16.38 -10.77
N LEU A 13 -10.93 -17.57 -10.74
CA LEU A 13 -10.25 -18.81 -10.40
C LEU A 13 -9.21 -19.19 -11.45
N GLU A 14 -9.54 -19.06 -12.74
CA GLU A 14 -8.63 -19.28 -13.86
C GLU A 14 -7.38 -18.40 -13.76
N ARG A 15 -7.55 -17.08 -13.54
CA ARG A 15 -6.41 -16.15 -13.40
C ARG A 15 -5.48 -16.52 -12.26
N ILE A 16 -6.02 -16.94 -11.12
CA ILE A 16 -5.21 -17.36 -9.97
C ILE A 16 -4.47 -18.66 -10.29
N GLN A 17 -5.12 -19.59 -10.98
CA GLN A 17 -4.52 -20.85 -11.39
C GLN A 17 -3.39 -20.64 -12.40
N GLU A 18 -3.62 -19.87 -13.46
CA GLU A 18 -2.60 -19.54 -14.45
C GLU A 18 -1.37 -18.88 -13.81
N LEU A 19 -1.58 -17.97 -12.86
CA LEU A 19 -0.50 -17.32 -12.13
C LEU A 19 0.28 -18.30 -11.25
N ALA A 20 -0.42 -19.20 -10.56
CA ALA A 20 0.20 -20.23 -9.72
C ALA A 20 1.03 -21.22 -10.55
N GLU A 21 0.53 -21.63 -11.71
CA GLU A 21 1.26 -22.48 -12.66
C GLU A 21 2.50 -21.78 -13.20
N ARG A 22 2.37 -20.53 -13.65
CA ARG A 22 3.48 -19.72 -14.17
C ARG A 22 4.60 -19.51 -13.14
N GLU A 23 4.24 -19.36 -11.87
CA GLU A 23 5.21 -19.14 -10.78
C GLU A 23 5.67 -20.43 -10.10
N SER A 24 5.14 -21.60 -10.51
CA SER A 24 5.38 -22.89 -9.83
C SER A 24 5.09 -22.84 -8.32
N LYS A 25 3.98 -22.21 -7.95
CA LYS A 25 3.55 -21.99 -6.57
C LYS A 25 2.19 -22.60 -6.31
N GLU A 26 1.85 -22.82 -5.03
CA GLU A 26 0.50 -23.22 -4.67
C GLU A 26 -0.51 -22.08 -4.90
N LYS A 27 -1.73 -22.43 -5.35
CA LYS A 27 -2.86 -21.48 -5.45
C LYS A 27 -3.10 -20.74 -4.14
N SER A 28 -2.93 -21.42 -3.01
CA SER A 28 -3.13 -20.84 -1.68
C SER A 28 -2.10 -19.76 -1.37
N GLU A 29 -0.84 -19.95 -1.76
CA GLU A 29 0.25 -18.99 -1.60
C GLU A 29 0.03 -17.77 -2.49
N VAL A 30 -0.28 -18.00 -3.77
CA VAL A 30 -0.58 -16.91 -4.71
C VAL A 30 -1.77 -16.09 -4.24
N MET A 31 -2.85 -16.75 -3.79
CA MET A 31 -4.04 -16.05 -3.31
C MET A 31 -3.74 -15.15 -2.10
N ARG A 32 -2.97 -15.63 -1.12
CA ARG A 32 -2.56 -14.81 0.04
C ARG A 32 -1.76 -13.58 -0.41
N ARG A 33 -0.76 -13.78 -1.26
CA ARG A 33 0.07 -12.69 -1.79
C ARG A 33 -0.76 -11.66 -2.57
N LEU A 34 -1.75 -12.10 -3.35
CA LEU A 34 -2.66 -11.20 -4.06
C LEU A 34 -3.56 -10.41 -3.12
N ILE A 35 -4.03 -11.00 -2.02
CA ILE A 35 -4.80 -10.30 -0.99
C ILE A 35 -3.94 -9.20 -0.36
N ASP A 36 -2.71 -9.52 0.03
CA ASP A 36 -1.79 -8.56 0.64
C ASP A 36 -1.47 -7.41 -0.33
N SER A 37 -1.13 -7.75 -1.59
CA SER A 37 -0.87 -6.76 -2.65
C SER A 37 -2.10 -5.87 -2.92
N GLY A 38 -3.29 -6.46 -2.87
CA GLY A 38 -4.56 -5.74 -3.05
C GLY A 38 -4.85 -4.76 -1.91
N TRP A 39 -4.53 -5.15 -0.67
CA TRP A 39 -4.62 -4.28 0.50
C TRP A 39 -3.66 -3.09 0.41
N GLU A 40 -2.38 -3.36 0.12
CA GLU A 40 -1.35 -2.33 -0.05
C GLU A 40 -1.76 -1.31 -1.12
N TYR A 41 -2.11 -1.80 -2.31
CA TYR A 41 -2.55 -0.97 -3.42
C TYR A 41 -3.76 -0.10 -3.04
N LEU A 42 -4.74 -0.65 -2.31
CA LEU A 42 -5.92 0.09 -1.87
C LEU A 42 -5.54 1.22 -0.91
N MET A 43 -4.66 0.96 0.06
CA MET A 43 -4.23 1.99 1.02
C MET A 43 -3.41 3.09 0.35
N ILE A 44 -2.46 2.72 -0.51
CA ILE A 44 -1.65 3.67 -1.29
C ILE A 44 -2.55 4.55 -2.15
N LYS A 45 -3.56 3.97 -2.81
CA LYS A 45 -4.53 4.73 -3.61
C LYS A 45 -5.38 5.69 -2.77
N ARG A 46 -5.70 5.35 -1.52
CA ARG A 46 -6.38 6.28 -0.60
C ARG A 46 -5.47 7.44 -0.22
N TYR A 47 -4.20 7.17 0.08
CA TYR A 47 -3.20 8.21 0.37
C TYR A 47 -2.99 9.14 -0.83
N ALA A 48 -2.77 8.58 -2.02
CA ALA A 48 -2.57 9.34 -3.26
C ALA A 48 -3.77 10.25 -3.61
N ARG A 49 -4.96 9.93 -3.10
CA ARG A 49 -6.18 10.74 -3.26
C ARG A 49 -6.45 11.69 -2.09
N GLY A 50 -5.50 11.83 -1.16
CA GLY A 50 -5.64 12.66 0.03
C GLY A 50 -6.67 12.15 1.05
N LYS A 51 -7.14 10.90 0.95
CA LYS A 51 -8.18 10.35 1.84
C LYS A 51 -7.63 9.91 3.19
N ILE A 52 -6.33 9.66 3.29
CA ILE A 52 -5.62 9.29 4.51
C ILE A 52 -4.28 10.02 4.56
N SER A 53 -3.80 10.32 5.76
CA SER A 53 -2.47 10.91 5.96
C SER A 53 -1.36 9.86 5.80
N LEU A 54 -0.10 10.31 5.67
CA LEU A 54 1.06 9.42 5.62
C LEU A 54 1.17 8.55 6.88
N GLY A 55 0.98 9.13 8.06
CA GLY A 55 1.00 8.36 9.32
C GLY A 55 -0.12 7.33 9.42
N ARG A 56 -1.31 7.62 8.85
CA ARG A 56 -2.38 6.61 8.76
C ARG A 56 -2.01 5.52 7.76
N LEU A 57 -1.44 5.85 6.61
CA LEU A 57 -0.96 4.86 5.64
C LEU A 57 0.06 3.92 6.28
N ALA A 58 1.08 4.45 6.95
CA ALA A 58 2.10 3.67 7.63
C ALA A 58 1.50 2.67 8.63
N LYS A 59 0.51 3.11 9.41
CA LYS A 59 -0.22 2.24 10.34
C LYS A 59 -1.02 1.13 9.63
N GLU A 60 -1.69 1.44 8.52
CA GLU A 60 -2.51 0.45 7.78
C GLU A 60 -1.65 -0.58 7.04
N LEU A 61 -0.40 -0.23 6.71
CA LEU A 61 0.58 -1.13 6.11
C LEU A 61 1.47 -1.85 7.14
N ASP A 62 1.34 -1.51 8.42
CA ASP A 62 2.22 -1.99 9.50
C ASP A 62 3.71 -1.70 9.23
N LEU A 63 4.00 -0.49 8.73
CA LEU A 63 5.34 -0.01 8.39
C LEU A 63 5.68 1.25 9.16
N SER A 64 6.98 1.56 9.25
CA SER A 64 7.44 2.89 9.64
C SER A 64 7.09 3.93 8.59
N ILE A 65 7.11 5.21 8.97
CA ILE A 65 6.91 6.33 8.05
C ILE A 65 7.99 6.30 6.94
N THR A 66 9.24 5.98 7.28
CA THR A 66 10.35 5.92 6.33
C THR A 66 10.14 4.83 5.28
N GLU A 67 9.86 3.59 5.71
CA GLU A 67 9.58 2.48 4.78
C GLU A 67 8.37 2.78 3.88
N THR A 68 7.36 3.44 4.44
CA THR A 68 6.20 3.89 3.67
C THR A 68 6.59 4.92 2.60
N LEU A 69 7.48 5.85 2.92
CA LEU A 69 7.99 6.84 1.95
C LEU A 69 8.82 6.18 0.85
N ASP A 70 9.62 5.17 1.19
CA ASP A 70 10.41 4.42 0.21
C ASP A 70 9.49 3.71 -0.81
N ILE A 71 8.46 3.01 -0.34
CA ILE A 71 7.45 2.36 -1.21
C ILE A 71 6.73 3.40 -2.09
N LEU A 72 6.33 4.54 -1.51
CA LEU A 72 5.68 5.59 -2.29
C LEU A 72 6.61 6.16 -3.36
N SER A 73 7.90 6.30 -3.06
CA SER A 73 8.92 6.78 -4.00
C SER A 73 9.14 5.80 -5.15
N GLU A 74 9.29 4.51 -4.84
CA GLU A 74 9.43 3.44 -5.83
C GLU A 74 8.25 3.38 -6.80
N LEU A 75 7.03 3.63 -6.29
CA LEU A 75 5.80 3.64 -7.07
C LEU A 75 5.51 4.98 -7.76
N GLY A 76 6.38 5.99 -7.60
CA GLY A 76 6.21 7.32 -8.19
C GLY A 76 5.00 8.09 -7.62
N VAL A 77 4.52 7.73 -6.43
CA VAL A 77 3.41 8.40 -5.76
C VAL A 77 3.93 9.67 -5.11
N LYS A 78 3.56 10.82 -5.68
CA LYS A 78 3.95 12.12 -5.16
C LYS A 78 3.40 12.32 -3.75
N ALA A 79 4.27 12.81 -2.87
CA ALA A 79 3.86 13.24 -1.55
C ALA A 79 2.80 14.34 -1.66
N GLN A 80 1.75 14.24 -0.85
CA GLN A 80 0.71 15.26 -0.72
C GLN A 80 1.18 16.41 0.18
N ILE A 81 2.37 16.96 -0.11
CA ILE A 81 2.99 18.06 0.62
C ILE A 81 3.12 19.22 -0.34
N ARG A 82 2.49 20.35 -0.02
CA ARG A 82 2.60 21.56 -0.82
C ARG A 82 3.79 22.39 -0.34
N ARG A 83 4.22 23.34 -1.18
CA ARG A 83 5.34 24.23 -0.85
C ARG A 83 5.05 25.03 0.41
N GLU A 84 3.81 25.45 0.61
CA GLU A 84 3.40 26.25 1.76
C GLU A 84 3.56 25.44 3.06
N ASP A 85 3.25 24.15 3.01
CA ASP A 85 3.38 23.25 4.16
C ASP A 85 4.87 23.12 4.58
N ILE A 86 5.80 23.10 3.60
CA ILE A 86 7.25 23.10 3.85
C ILE A 86 7.72 24.44 4.45
N GLN A 87 7.28 25.56 3.88
CA GLN A 87 7.66 26.90 4.36
C GLN A 87 7.21 27.11 5.80
N GLN A 88 5.97 26.73 6.13
CA GLN A 88 5.45 26.83 7.48
C GLN A 88 6.25 25.96 8.46
N GLY A 89 6.62 24.74 8.06
CA GLY A 89 7.48 23.88 8.87
C GLY A 89 8.85 24.51 9.15
N TYR A 90 9.47 25.12 8.14
CA TYR A 90 10.74 25.83 8.28
C TYR A 90 10.65 27.05 9.20
N GLU A 91 9.62 27.88 9.04
CA GLU A 91 9.41 29.05 9.90
C GLU A 91 9.18 28.67 11.36
N THR A 92 8.42 27.59 11.60
CA THR A 92 8.19 27.05 12.94
C THR A 92 9.50 26.60 13.58
N LEU A 93 10.32 25.83 12.86
CA LEU A 93 11.65 25.40 13.32
C LEU A 93 12.58 26.57 13.62
N LYS A 94 12.57 27.60 12.77
CA LYS A 94 13.38 28.81 12.97
C LYS A 94 12.94 29.63 14.20
N ALA A 95 11.69 29.52 14.63
CA ALA A 95 11.20 30.23 15.81
C ALA A 95 11.56 29.54 17.14
N GLU A 96 11.92 28.25 17.12
CA GLU A 96 12.31 27.48 18.31
C GLU A 96 13.81 27.51 18.61
N TYR A 97 14.65 28.01 17.68
CA TYR A 97 16.11 28.11 17.80
C TYR A 97 16.61 29.54 17.54
#